data_AF-A0A950APY9-F1
#
_entry.id   AF-A0A950APY9-F1
#
_cell.length_a   1.000
_cell.length_b   1.000
_cell.length_c   1.000
_cell.angle_alpha   90.00
_cell.angle_beta   90.00
_cell.angle_gamma   90.00
#
_symmetry.space_group_name_H-M   'P 1'
#
loop_
_entity.id
_entity.type
_entity.pdbx_description
1 polymer ?
#
loop_
_entity_poly.entity_id
_entity_poly.type
_entity_poly.pdbx_seq_one_letter_code
_entity_poly.pdbx_strand_id
1 'polypeptide(L)'
;GLSIIQTIAEIHAQGGLAIASHPHEVKTHWGKNTLYFWENIDRYAPLLDAWEVANRDDLFNPIGLKRLPFVANSDFHKPKHIFSWKTVLFCEKHPEAIKQCIRINRDVSITLYRDHRIGFGYGDLERAARLDFAVEKSEKEIIVVPAFGMNSA
;
A
#
# COMPACT_ATOMS: atom_id res chain seq x y z
N GLY A 1 -29.16 8.30 7.67
CA GLY A 1 -27.95 8.26 6.80
C GLY A 1 -28.26 7.48 5.55
N LEU A 2 -27.47 7.66 4.49
CA LEU A 2 -27.60 6.88 3.25
C LEU A 2 -27.37 5.39 3.54
N SER A 3 -27.99 4.52 2.74
CA SER A 3 -27.62 3.09 2.73
C SER A 3 -26.21 2.90 2.16
N ILE A 4 -25.60 1.73 2.39
CA ILE A 4 -24.26 1.42 1.85
C ILE A 4 -24.25 1.49 0.32
N ILE A 5 -25.26 0.93 -0.34
CA ILE A 5 -25.36 0.92 -1.81
C ILE A 5 -25.49 2.36 -2.34
N GLN A 6 -26.33 3.19 -1.72
CA GLN A 6 -26.44 4.60 -2.07
C GLN A 6 -25.12 5.35 -1.83
N THR A 7 -24.42 5.05 -0.73
CA THR A 7 -23.11 5.66 -0.44
C THR A 7 -22.08 5.35 -1.51
N ILE A 8 -22.00 4.08 -1.95
CA ILE A 8 -21.12 3.66 -3.05
C ILE A 8 -21.49 4.40 -4.35
N ALA A 9 -22.78 4.45 -4.69
CA ALA A 9 -23.26 5.15 -5.87
C ALA A 9 -22.91 6.65 -5.85
N GLU A 10 -23.06 7.33 -4.71
CA GLU A 10 -22.69 8.75 -4.55
C GLU A 10 -21.18 8.97 -4.64
N ILE A 11 -20.35 8.04 -4.17
CA ILE A 11 -18.89 8.08 -4.35
C ILE A 11 -18.57 8.01 -5.85
N HIS A 12 -19.19 7.08 -6.58
CA HIS A 12 -18.98 6.93 -8.02
C HIS A 12 -19.49 8.13 -8.83
N ALA A 13 -20.63 8.72 -8.44
CA ALA A 13 -21.18 9.92 -9.07
C ALA A 13 -20.23 11.13 -8.99
N GLN A 14 -19.40 11.19 -7.95
CA GLN A 14 -18.35 12.20 -7.77
C GLN A 14 -17.02 11.81 -8.45
N GLY A 15 -16.98 10.69 -9.16
CA GLY A 15 -15.77 10.15 -9.80
C GLY A 15 -14.79 9.51 -8.81
N GLY A 16 -15.19 9.27 -7.56
CA GLY A 16 -14.39 8.64 -6.52
C GLY A 16 -14.22 7.13 -6.70
N LEU A 17 -13.42 6.53 -5.81
CA LEU A 17 -13.28 5.08 -5.67
C LEU A 17 -13.93 4.63 -4.37
N ALA A 18 -14.74 3.59 -4.44
CA ALA A 18 -15.27 2.87 -3.30
C ALA A 18 -14.41 1.62 -3.06
N ILE A 19 -13.62 1.64 -1.98
CA ILE A 19 -12.69 0.56 -1.62
C ILE A 19 -13.13 -0.03 -0.28
N ALA A 20 -13.29 -1.35 -0.20
CA ALA A 20 -13.51 -2.02 1.08
C ALA A 20 -12.21 -2.06 1.89
N SER A 21 -12.20 -1.37 3.03
CA SER A 21 -11.11 -1.42 4.00
C SER A 21 -10.96 -2.81 4.63
N HIS A 22 -9.76 -3.07 5.11
CA HIS A 22 -9.35 -4.33 5.74
C HIS A 22 -10.28 -4.79 6.88
N PRO A 23 -10.37 -6.12 7.10
CA PRO A 23 -11.12 -6.68 8.21
C PRO A 23 -10.31 -6.47 9.47
N HIS A 24 -10.90 -5.80 10.44
CA HIS A 24 -10.32 -5.62 11.76
C HIS A 24 -11.27 -6.21 12.79
N GLU A 25 -10.85 -7.31 13.40
CA GLU A 25 -11.48 -7.86 14.60
C GLU A 25 -10.99 -7.08 15.81
N VAL A 26 -11.86 -6.29 16.42
CA VAL A 26 -11.53 -5.62 17.67
C VAL A 26 -11.87 -6.58 18.80
N LYS A 27 -10.85 -7.15 19.47
CA LYS A 27 -11.02 -8.13 20.56
C LYS A 27 -11.63 -7.56 21.86
N THR A 28 -12.13 -6.33 21.86
CA THR A 28 -12.79 -5.71 23.02
C THR A 28 -14.29 -5.71 22.83
N HIS A 29 -15.05 -5.90 23.92
CA HIS A 29 -16.52 -5.96 23.92
C HIS A 29 -17.21 -4.68 23.37
N TRP A 30 -16.45 -3.62 23.10
CA TRP A 30 -16.92 -2.30 22.66
C TRP A 30 -16.48 -1.94 21.23
N GLY A 31 -15.63 -2.76 20.60
CA GLY A 31 -15.14 -2.50 19.26
C GLY A 31 -16.13 -2.94 18.19
N LYS A 32 -16.43 -2.05 17.24
CA LYS A 32 -17.19 -2.43 16.04
C LYS A 32 -16.25 -3.17 15.10
N ASN A 33 -16.50 -4.46 14.88
CA ASN A 33 -15.80 -5.24 13.88
C ASN A 33 -16.03 -4.63 12.49
N THR A 34 -14.98 -4.49 11.67
CA THR A 34 -15.10 -4.03 10.27
C THR A 34 -15.32 -5.19 9.30
N LEU A 35 -15.90 -6.30 9.79
CA LEU A 35 -16.09 -7.54 9.04
C LEU A 35 -17.25 -7.51 8.04
N TYR A 36 -18.14 -6.51 8.09
CA TYR A 36 -19.40 -6.54 7.34
C TYR A 36 -19.22 -6.75 5.83
N PHE A 37 -18.25 -6.08 5.19
CA PHE A 37 -17.96 -6.31 3.77
C PHE A 37 -17.39 -7.70 3.52
N TRP A 38 -16.54 -8.22 4.41
CA TRP A 38 -15.92 -9.53 4.32
C TRP A 38 -16.90 -10.69 4.50
N GLU A 39 -17.94 -10.49 5.30
CA GLU A 39 -19.06 -11.43 5.48
C GLU A 39 -20.06 -11.38 4.32
N ASN A 40 -20.03 -10.33 3.51
CA ASN A 40 -20.98 -10.06 2.42
C ASN A 40 -20.28 -9.84 1.07
N ILE A 41 -19.12 -10.48 0.85
CA ILE A 41 -18.28 -10.25 -0.34
C ILE A 41 -19.08 -10.39 -1.63
N ASP A 42 -19.84 -11.48 -1.79
CA ASP A 42 -20.52 -11.76 -3.06
C ASP A 42 -21.58 -10.69 -3.40
N ARG A 43 -22.14 -10.02 -2.39
CA ARG A 43 -23.08 -8.92 -2.55
C ARG A 43 -22.41 -7.62 -2.98
N TYR A 44 -21.23 -7.31 -2.43
CA TYR A 44 -20.58 -6.01 -2.60
C TYR A 44 -19.41 -6.01 -3.59
N ALA A 45 -18.85 -7.17 -3.92
CA ALA A 45 -17.82 -7.33 -4.94
C ALA A 45 -18.18 -6.67 -6.29
N PRO A 46 -19.41 -6.79 -6.83
CA PRO A 46 -19.74 -6.10 -8.08
C PRO A 46 -19.97 -4.59 -7.93
N LEU A 47 -19.98 -4.06 -6.70
CA LEU A 47 -20.25 -2.65 -6.41
C LEU A 47 -19.00 -1.86 -6.01
N LEU A 48 -17.95 -2.53 -5.54
CA LEU A 48 -16.71 -1.90 -5.06
C LEU A 48 -15.63 -1.93 -6.15
N ASP A 49 -14.81 -0.89 -6.21
CA ASP A 49 -13.71 -0.80 -7.17
C ASP A 49 -12.52 -1.67 -6.76
N ALA A 50 -12.29 -1.84 -5.46
CA ALA A 50 -11.22 -2.68 -4.93
C ALA A 50 -11.45 -3.07 -3.46
N TRP A 51 -10.63 -4.02 -3.00
CA TRP A 51 -10.57 -4.50 -1.63
C TRP A 51 -9.15 -4.38 -1.09
N GLU A 52 -9.00 -4.04 0.18
CA GLU A 52 -7.68 -4.14 0.80
C GLU A 52 -7.26 -5.61 0.96
N VAL A 53 -6.28 -6.02 0.17
CA VAL A 53 -5.64 -7.35 0.29
C VAL A 53 -4.50 -7.35 1.30
N ALA A 54 -4.00 -6.16 1.66
CA ALA A 54 -2.96 -6.02 2.66
C ALA A 54 -3.13 -4.72 3.44
N ASN A 55 -2.89 -4.78 4.75
CA ASN A 55 -2.91 -3.62 5.62
C ASN A 55 -1.78 -3.73 6.64
N ARG A 56 -1.03 -2.64 6.87
CA ARG A 56 0.14 -2.67 7.76
C ARG A 56 1.13 -3.77 7.32
N ASP A 57 1.36 -4.76 8.17
CA ASP A 57 2.23 -5.89 7.88
C ASP A 57 1.45 -7.17 7.51
N ASP A 58 0.11 -7.10 7.53
CA ASP A 58 -0.80 -8.23 7.36
C ASP A 58 -1.29 -8.38 5.90
N LEU A 59 -1.52 -9.63 5.51
CA LEU A 59 -2.11 -10.04 4.23
C LEU A 59 -3.45 -10.75 4.47
N PHE A 60 -4.44 -10.48 3.62
CA PHE A 60 -5.78 -11.03 3.71
C PHE A 60 -6.09 -11.95 2.53
N ASN A 61 -5.90 -13.25 2.75
CA ASN A 61 -6.02 -14.29 1.72
C ASN A 61 -7.36 -14.34 0.95
N PRO A 62 -8.54 -14.08 1.56
CA PRO A 62 -9.81 -14.26 0.83
C PRO A 62 -9.93 -13.43 -0.46
N ILE A 63 -9.31 -12.24 -0.52
CA ILE A 63 -9.33 -11.38 -1.71
C ILE A 63 -8.53 -11.99 -2.84
N GLY A 64 -7.31 -12.45 -2.54
CA GLY A 64 -6.45 -13.12 -3.52
C GLY A 64 -7.08 -14.41 -4.03
N LEU A 65 -7.69 -15.22 -3.15
CA LEU A 65 -8.34 -16.48 -3.53
C LEU A 65 -9.56 -16.26 -4.44
N LYS A 66 -10.36 -15.21 -4.19
CA LYS A 66 -11.49 -14.84 -5.04
C LYS A 66 -11.10 -14.03 -6.29
N ARG A 67 -9.82 -13.70 -6.46
CA ARG A 67 -9.29 -12.88 -7.57
C ARG A 67 -10.03 -11.55 -7.73
N LEU A 68 -10.39 -10.93 -6.61
CA LEU A 68 -11.07 -9.63 -6.61
C LEU A 68 -10.05 -8.51 -6.87
N PRO A 69 -10.49 -7.38 -7.45
CA PRO A 69 -9.67 -6.17 -7.54
C PRO A 69 -9.13 -5.78 -6.16
N PHE A 70 -7.82 -5.51 -6.07
CA PHE A 70 -7.17 -5.28 -4.79
C PHE A 70 -6.32 -4.01 -4.73
N VAL A 71 -6.10 -3.54 -3.50
CA VAL A 71 -5.11 -2.55 -3.11
C VAL A 71 -4.46 -2.94 -1.79
N ALA A 72 -3.32 -2.33 -1.47
CA ALA A 72 -2.65 -2.43 -0.18
C ALA A 72 -2.32 -1.06 0.39
N ASN A 73 -2.58 -0.87 1.69
CA ASN A 73 -2.45 0.42 2.37
C ASN A 73 -1.81 0.28 3.76
N SER A 74 -1.41 1.42 4.33
CA SER A 74 -0.78 1.48 5.66
C SER A 74 -1.74 1.63 6.83
N ASP A 75 -2.96 2.13 6.58
CA ASP A 75 -3.86 2.60 7.65
C ASP A 75 -3.12 3.53 8.65
N PHE A 76 -2.58 4.62 8.12
CA PHE A 76 -1.56 5.40 8.78
C PHE A 76 -2.09 6.20 9.99
N HIS A 77 -1.80 5.70 11.19
CA HIS A 77 -2.11 6.37 12.47
C HIS A 77 -0.88 6.78 13.32
N LYS A 78 0.33 6.31 12.98
CA LYS A 78 1.60 6.57 13.69
C LYS A 78 2.74 6.57 12.67
N PRO A 79 3.85 7.31 12.88
CA PRO A 79 4.97 7.36 11.95
C PRO A 79 5.46 5.99 11.48
N LYS A 80 5.56 5.02 12.40
CA LYS A 80 5.98 3.65 12.07
C LYS A 80 5.11 2.93 11.05
N HIS A 81 3.86 3.34 10.85
CA HIS A 81 2.95 2.72 9.88
C HIS A 81 3.31 3.08 8.44
N ILE A 82 4.24 4.01 8.21
CA ILE A 82 4.76 4.28 6.87
C ILE A 82 5.44 3.03 6.28
N PHE A 83 6.05 2.20 7.13
CA PHE A 83 6.61 0.91 6.75
C PHE A 83 5.52 -0.14 6.80
N SER A 84 4.99 -0.47 5.63
CA SER A 84 3.83 -1.36 5.48
C SER A 84 3.70 -1.78 4.02
N TRP A 85 2.77 -2.68 3.75
CA TRP A 85 2.30 -2.95 2.39
C TRP A 85 1.82 -1.66 1.69
N LYS A 86 2.16 -1.54 0.41
CA LYS A 86 1.81 -0.45 -0.50
C LYS A 86 1.33 -1.01 -1.83
N THR A 87 0.43 -0.27 -2.47
CA THR A 87 0.02 -0.50 -3.85
C THR A 87 1.05 0.12 -4.80
N VAL A 88 1.51 -0.65 -5.79
CA VAL A 88 2.32 -0.17 -6.92
C VAL A 88 1.46 -0.22 -8.16
N LEU A 89 1.37 0.91 -8.87
CA LEU A 89 0.53 1.06 -10.05
C LEU A 89 1.41 1.35 -11.26
N PHE A 90 1.21 0.61 -12.35
CA PHE A 90 1.82 0.90 -13.63
C PHE A 90 0.83 1.72 -14.48
N CYS A 91 0.81 3.03 -14.23
CA CYS A 91 -0.02 4.00 -14.95
C CYS A 91 0.61 5.40 -14.89
N GLU A 92 0.05 6.35 -15.63
CA GLU A 92 0.46 7.75 -15.55
C GLU A 92 0.23 8.31 -14.14
N LYS A 93 1.10 9.22 -13.71
CA LYS A 93 1.00 9.93 -12.42
C LYS A 93 -0.05 11.04 -12.49
N HIS A 94 -1.28 10.67 -12.86
CA HIS A 94 -2.45 11.54 -12.99
C HIS A 94 -3.63 10.94 -12.21
N PRO A 95 -4.42 11.73 -11.45
CA PRO A 95 -5.48 11.19 -10.58
C PRO A 95 -6.49 10.29 -11.31
N GLU A 96 -6.94 10.67 -12.50
CA GLU A 96 -7.89 9.84 -13.27
C GLU A 96 -7.27 8.54 -13.78
N ALA A 97 -5.99 8.58 -14.18
CA ALA A 97 -5.28 7.39 -14.64
C ALA A 97 -5.06 6.40 -13.47
N ILE A 98 -4.72 6.91 -12.29
CA ILE A 98 -4.60 6.12 -11.05
C ILE A 98 -5.93 5.45 -10.71
N LYS A 99 -7.04 6.22 -10.71
CA LYS A 99 -8.36 5.66 -10.42
C LYS A 99 -8.75 4.57 -11.41
N GLN A 100 -8.52 4.80 -12.70
CA GLN A 100 -8.82 3.81 -13.73
C GLN A 100 -7.94 2.56 -13.61
N CYS A 101 -6.66 2.72 -13.28
CA CYS A 101 -5.74 1.61 -13.04
C CYS A 101 -6.23 0.72 -11.89
N ILE A 102 -6.70 1.33 -10.79
CA ILE A 102 -7.27 0.60 -9.66
C ILE A 102 -8.55 -0.17 -10.07
N ARG A 103 -9.46 0.48 -10.81
CA ARG A 103 -10.72 -0.13 -11.27
C ARG A 103 -10.50 -1.34 -12.20
N ILE A 104 -9.58 -1.21 -13.15
CA ILE A 104 -9.25 -2.31 -14.09
C ILE A 104 -8.46 -3.40 -13.37
N ASN A 105 -7.60 -3.02 -12.43
CA ASN A 105 -6.80 -3.91 -11.58
C ASN A 105 -5.87 -4.89 -12.32
N ARG A 106 -5.49 -4.59 -13.58
CA ARG A 106 -4.58 -5.41 -14.38
C ARG A 106 -3.10 -5.09 -14.14
N ASP A 107 -2.82 -3.82 -13.91
CA ASP A 107 -1.47 -3.25 -13.81
C ASP A 107 -1.14 -2.82 -12.37
N VAL A 108 -1.60 -3.65 -11.43
CA VAL A 108 -1.56 -3.41 -9.98
C VAL A 108 -0.76 -4.50 -9.29
N SER A 109 0.21 -4.12 -8.46
CA SER A 109 0.92 -5.04 -7.56
C SER A 109 1.01 -4.47 -6.15
N ILE A 110 1.50 -5.29 -5.22
CA ILE A 110 1.77 -4.86 -3.84
C ILE A 110 3.24 -5.08 -3.49
N THR A 111 3.78 -4.20 -2.65
CA THR A 111 5.14 -4.31 -2.12
C THR A 111 5.15 -3.99 -0.63
N LEU A 112 5.97 -4.71 0.13
CA LEU A 112 6.17 -4.42 1.54
C LEU A 112 7.30 -3.38 1.66
N TYR A 113 6.92 -2.12 1.87
CA TYR A 113 7.87 -1.05 2.09
C TYR A 113 8.44 -1.15 3.50
N ARG A 114 9.73 -1.48 3.61
CA ARG A 114 10.43 -1.63 4.89
C ARG A 114 11.35 -0.45 5.13
N ASP A 115 11.59 -0.16 6.39
CA ASP A 115 12.74 0.63 6.78
C ASP A 115 13.99 -0.20 6.46
N HIS A 116 14.95 0.35 5.71
CA HIS A 116 16.24 -0.31 5.39
C HIS A 116 17.04 -0.66 6.66
N ARG A 117 16.66 -0.09 7.80
CA ARG A 117 17.21 -0.37 9.13
C ARG A 117 16.63 -1.62 9.79
N ILE A 118 15.55 -2.20 9.23
CA ILE A 118 14.97 -3.46 9.70
C ILE A 118 15.94 -4.60 9.35
N GLY A 119 16.53 -5.15 10.41
CA GLY A 119 17.69 -6.05 10.40
C GLY A 119 18.64 -5.76 11.57
N PHE A 120 18.60 -4.52 12.10
CA PHE A 120 19.42 -4.07 13.24
C PHE A 120 18.67 -3.96 14.59
N GLY A 121 17.40 -4.39 14.63
CA GLY A 121 16.53 -4.29 15.81
C GLY A 121 15.70 -3.00 15.81
N TYR A 122 14.38 -3.13 16.05
CA TYR A 122 13.51 -1.99 16.29
C TYR A 122 13.96 -1.30 17.59
N GLY A 123 14.48 -0.06 17.52
CA GLY A 123 14.79 0.74 18.72
C GLY A 123 16.17 1.39 18.77
N ASP A 124 17.12 1.01 17.90
CA ASP A 124 18.44 1.66 17.87
C ASP A 124 18.48 2.79 16.82
N LEU A 125 17.69 3.83 17.07
CA LEU A 125 17.64 5.04 16.25
C LEU A 125 19.02 5.72 16.14
N GLU A 126 19.91 5.52 17.12
CA GLU A 126 21.28 6.02 17.06
C GLU A 126 22.12 5.25 16.03
N ARG A 127 22.08 3.92 16.03
CA ARG A 127 22.82 3.11 15.05
C ARG A 127 22.32 3.32 13.63
N ALA A 128 21.00 3.45 13.49
CA ALA A 128 20.32 3.90 12.28
C ALA A 128 20.87 5.24 11.77
N ALA A 129 20.88 6.28 12.61
CA ALA A 129 21.38 7.60 12.25
C ALA A 129 22.89 7.60 11.95
N ARG A 130 23.68 6.78 12.65
CA ARG A 130 25.12 6.60 12.36
C ARG A 130 25.36 5.98 10.99
N LEU A 131 24.52 5.03 10.56
CA LEU A 131 24.60 4.44 9.23
C LEU A 131 24.19 5.46 8.15
N ASP A 132 23.11 6.20 8.37
CA ASP A 132 22.66 7.25 7.44
C ASP A 132 23.76 8.34 7.28
N PHE A 133 24.42 8.75 8.38
CA PHE A 133 25.54 9.71 8.35
C PHE A 133 26.81 9.14 7.70
N ALA A 134 27.07 7.84 7.85
CA ALA A 134 28.20 7.17 7.21
C ALA A 134 28.00 7.05 5.69
N VAL A 135 26.79 6.77 5.24
CA VAL A 135 26.41 6.76 3.82
C VAL A 135 26.53 8.17 3.22
N GLU A 136 26.03 9.20 3.91
CA GLU A 136 26.15 10.59 3.45
C GLU A 136 27.62 11.04 3.36
N LYS A 137 28.50 10.52 4.22
CA LYS A 137 29.95 10.72 4.13
C LYS A 137 30.57 10.00 2.93
N SER A 138 30.16 8.76 2.64
CA SER A 138 30.68 8.02 1.49
C SER A 138 30.20 8.57 0.15
N GLU A 139 28.97 9.10 0.08
CA GLU A 139 28.46 9.77 -1.12
C GLU A 139 29.16 11.12 -1.40
N LYS A 140 29.77 11.74 -0.38
CA LYS A 140 30.63 12.92 -0.55
C LYS A 140 32.05 12.56 -1.00
N GLU A 141 32.48 11.32 -0.79
CA GLU A 141 33.67 10.73 -1.43
C GLU A 141 33.28 10.06 -2.76
N ILE A 142 32.83 10.86 -3.72
CA ILE A 142 32.76 10.38 -5.11
C ILE A 142 34.20 10.17 -5.58
N ILE A 143 34.67 8.93 -5.54
CA ILE A 143 35.87 8.52 -6.28
C ILE A 143 35.48 8.58 -7.76
N VAL A 144 35.96 9.62 -8.44
CA VAL A 144 35.90 9.72 -9.90
C VAL A 144 36.73 8.58 -10.47
N VAL A 145 36.07 7.51 -10.90
CA VAL A 145 36.71 6.44 -11.66
C VAL A 145 36.88 6.99 -13.09
N PRO A 146 38.12 7.15 -13.60
CA PRO A 146 38.31 7.64 -14.96
C PRO A 146 37.70 6.65 -15.95
N ALA A 147 36.94 7.18 -16.91
CA ALA A 147 36.34 6.39 -17.99
C ALA A 147 37.44 5.60 -18.71
N PHE A 148 37.29 4.27 -18.75
CA PHE A 148 38.12 3.40 -19.57
C PHE A 148 38.03 3.86 -21.03
N GLY A 149 39.15 4.32 -21.59
CA GLY A 149 39.27 4.67 -22.99
C GLY A 149 39.00 3.44 -23.86
N MET A 150 37.92 3.49 -24.62
CA MET A 150 37.71 2.56 -25.74
C MET A 150 38.71 2.93 -26.83
N ASN A 151 39.83 2.21 -26.90
CA ASN A 151 40.66 2.23 -28.10
C ASN A 151 39.88 1.52 -29.22
N SER A 152 39.61 2.28 -30.27
CA SER A 152 39.14 1.76 -31.55
C SER A 152 40.30 1.02 -32.23
N ALA A 153 40.06 -0.22 -32.62
CA ALA A 153 40.82 -0.94 -33.63
C ALA A 153 39.82 -1.57 -34.61
#